data_AF-A0A096ALX2-F1
#
_entry.id   AF-A0A096ALX2-F1
#
_cell.length_a   1.000
_cell.length_b   1.000
_cell.length_c   1.000
_cell.angle_alpha   90.00
_cell.angle_beta   90.00
_cell.angle_gamma   90.00
#
_symmetry.space_group_name_H-M   'P 1'
#
loop_
_entity.id
_entity.type
_entity.pdbx_description
1 polymer ?
#
loop_
_entity_poly.entity_id
_entity_poly.type
_entity_poly.pdbx_seq_one_letter_code
_entity_poly.pdbx_strand_id
1 'polypeptide(L)'
;MAELSKEEKRRLTREYITRINDYYIEEMALKKQLNLLIERMGPAELPTGNSDGISKNSDLDIMQQFKQLTKLKDEIDDLKEKAVECELTVIREIYNINEPKYRAILIERYMNRRDIYAISVVYRELGMQNNSTNYIKRVLRKAEELFYEKNLKNRGVHLT
;
A
#
# COMPACT_ATOMS: atom_id res chain seq x y z
N MET A 1 23.47 24.48 -4.12
CA MET A 1 22.08 24.00 -4.00
C MET A 1 21.51 24.55 -2.71
N ALA A 2 20.33 25.19 -2.74
CA ALA A 2 19.68 25.66 -1.52
C ALA A 2 19.34 24.46 -0.62
N GLU A 3 19.61 24.56 0.68
CA GLU A 3 19.25 23.52 1.63
C GLU A 3 17.73 23.50 1.81
N LEU A 4 17.10 22.34 1.60
CA LEU A 4 15.66 22.17 1.83
C LEU A 4 15.32 22.47 3.30
N SER A 5 14.17 23.10 3.51
CA SER A 5 13.60 23.27 4.84
C SER A 5 13.26 21.91 5.47
N LYS A 6 13.18 21.88 6.81
CA LYS A 6 12.79 20.66 7.53
C LYS A 6 11.40 20.16 7.13
N GLU A 7 10.46 21.06 6.82
CA GLU A 7 9.12 20.65 6.39
C GLU A 7 9.15 19.98 5.00
N GLU A 8 9.95 20.48 4.07
CA GLU A 8 10.11 19.87 2.75
C GLU A 8 10.72 18.47 2.84
N LYS A 9 11.78 18.29 3.65
CA LYS A 9 12.38 16.97 3.89
C LYS A 9 11.34 15.95 4.42
N ARG A 10 10.49 16.39 5.36
CA ARG A 10 9.39 15.58 5.89
C ARG A 10 8.31 15.30 4.86
N ARG A 11 7.94 16.29 4.04
CA ARG A 11 6.95 16.13 2.97
C ARG A 11 7.42 15.09 1.95
N LEU A 12 8.65 15.22 1.44
CA LEU A 12 9.22 14.28 0.47
C LEU A 12 9.32 12.86 1.03
N THR A 13 9.68 12.73 2.31
CA THR A 13 9.68 11.42 2.99
C THR A 13 8.29 10.81 3.05
N ARG A 14 7.28 11.60 3.43
CA ARG A 14 5.89 11.17 3.48
C ARG A 14 5.44 10.69 2.11
N GLU A 15 5.60 11.51 1.08
CA GLU A 15 5.23 11.19 -0.30
C GLU A 15 5.91 9.90 -0.79
N TYR A 16 7.22 9.78 -0.56
CA TYR A 16 7.98 8.60 -0.93
C TYR A 16 7.44 7.32 -0.28
N ILE A 17 7.20 7.35 1.03
CA ILE A 17 6.76 6.17 1.77
C ILE A 17 5.30 5.86 1.45
N THR A 18 4.44 6.86 1.30
CA THR A 18 3.01 6.66 1.07
C THR A 18 2.66 6.21 -0.34
N ARG A 19 3.59 6.21 -1.30
CA ARG A 19 3.37 5.68 -2.65
C ARG A 19 2.93 4.21 -2.67
N ILE A 20 3.23 3.46 -1.61
CA ILE A 20 2.73 2.08 -1.46
C ILE A 20 1.19 2.07 -1.49
N ASN A 21 0.54 3.11 -0.96
CA ASN A 21 -0.91 3.23 -0.96
C ASN A 21 -1.51 3.31 -2.36
N ASP A 22 -0.76 3.80 -3.36
CA ASP A 22 -1.25 3.91 -4.72
C ASP A 22 -1.55 2.51 -5.30
N TYR A 23 -0.66 1.55 -5.05
CA TYR A 23 -0.87 0.14 -5.43
C TYR A 23 -2.10 -0.47 -4.73
N TYR A 24 -2.32 -0.16 -3.43
CA TYR A 24 -3.48 -0.68 -2.71
C TYR A 24 -4.80 -0.04 -3.17
N ILE A 25 -4.79 1.25 -3.51
CA ILE A 25 -5.95 1.94 -4.05
C ILE A 25 -6.32 1.35 -5.42
N GLU A 26 -5.32 1.12 -6.26
CA GLU A 26 -5.50 0.49 -7.57
C GLU A 26 -5.99 -0.96 -7.44
N GLU A 27 -5.39 -1.74 -6.55
CA GLU A 27 -5.84 -3.11 -6.24
C GLU A 27 -7.32 -3.13 -5.79
N MET A 28 -7.73 -2.19 -4.92
CA MET A 28 -9.12 -2.07 -4.50
C MET A 28 -10.06 -1.71 -5.64
N ALA A 29 -9.62 -0.85 -6.56
CA ALA A 29 -10.40 -0.49 -7.74
C ALA A 29 -10.59 -1.70 -8.68
N LEU A 30 -9.53 -2.47 -8.94
CA LEU A 30 -9.61 -3.69 -9.75
C LEU A 30 -10.46 -4.77 -9.07
N LYS A 31 -10.35 -4.97 -7.75
CA LYS A 31 -11.22 -5.89 -7.00
C LYS A 31 -12.71 -5.53 -7.12
N LYS A 32 -13.05 -4.23 -7.12
CA LYS A 32 -14.44 -3.79 -7.36
C LYS A 32 -14.90 -4.15 -8.77
N GLN A 33 -14.05 -3.94 -9.79
CA GLN A 33 -14.36 -4.34 -11.17
C GLN A 33 -14.53 -5.85 -11.30
N LEU A 34 -13.66 -6.63 -10.65
CA LEU A 34 -13.73 -8.09 -10.61
C LEU A 34 -15.04 -8.57 -9.98
N ASN A 35 -15.45 -7.99 -8.84
CA ASN A 35 -16.71 -8.34 -8.18
C ASN A 35 -17.92 -8.03 -9.06
N LEU A 36 -17.94 -6.86 -9.72
CA LEU A 36 -19.01 -6.52 -10.68
C LEU A 36 -19.06 -7.49 -11.87
N LEU A 37 -17.91 -7.96 -12.34
CA LEU A 37 -17.84 -8.95 -13.41
C LEU A 37 -18.37 -10.31 -12.94
N ILE A 38 -17.99 -10.76 -11.74
CA ILE A 38 -18.50 -11.99 -11.12
C ILE A 38 -20.02 -11.93 -10.93
N GLU A 39 -20.54 -10.82 -10.43
CA GLU A 39 -21.98 -10.59 -10.29
C GLU A 39 -22.71 -10.66 -11.65
N ARG A 40 -22.11 -10.11 -12.71
CA ARG A 40 -22.68 -10.16 -14.08
C ARG A 40 -22.67 -11.54 -14.70
N MET A 41 -21.65 -12.35 -14.43
CA MET A 41 -21.58 -13.74 -14.92
C MET A 41 -22.63 -14.65 -14.27
N GLY A 42 -23.20 -14.25 -13.14
CA GLY A 42 -24.14 -15.07 -12.38
C GLY A 42 -23.46 -16.25 -11.68
N PRO A 43 -24.19 -17.00 -10.84
CA PRO A 43 -23.69 -18.27 -10.33
C PRO A 43 -23.37 -19.18 -11.52
N ALA A 44 -22.21 -19.82 -11.51
CA ALA A 44 -21.89 -20.86 -12.48
C ALA A 44 -22.88 -22.01 -12.25
N GLU A 45 -24.02 -21.98 -12.92
CA GLU A 45 -24.88 -23.15 -13.03
C GLU A 45 -24.08 -24.18 -13.81
N LEU A 46 -23.60 -25.20 -13.10
CA LEU A 46 -23.13 -26.43 -13.74
C LEU A 46 -24.21 -26.85 -14.73
N PRO A 47 -23.86 -27.15 -16.00
CA PRO A 47 -24.86 -27.52 -16.99
C PRO A 47 -25.59 -28.76 -16.49
N THR A 48 -26.79 -28.55 -15.94
CA THR A 48 -27.71 -29.63 -15.66
C THR A 48 -28.23 -30.05 -17.02
N GLY A 49 -27.75 -31.19 -17.49
CA GLY A 49 -28.13 -31.74 -18.78
C GLY A 49 -29.65 -31.87 -18.85
N ASN A 50 -30.28 -30.92 -19.53
CA ASN A 50 -31.57 -31.04 -20.20
C ASN A 50 -31.61 -29.97 -21.29
N SER A 51 -31.25 -30.43 -22.48
CA SER A 51 -31.37 -29.73 -23.75
C SER A 51 -32.83 -29.42 -24.04
N ASP A 52 -33.19 -28.13 -24.03
CA ASP A 52 -34.06 -27.50 -25.02
C ASP A 52 -34.24 -26.02 -24.67
N GLY A 53 -33.49 -25.16 -25.36
CA GLY A 53 -33.55 -23.72 -25.09
C GLY A 53 -32.50 -22.96 -25.89
N ILE A 54 -32.95 -22.35 -26.98
CA ILE A 54 -32.24 -21.48 -27.90
C ILE A 54 -31.35 -20.45 -27.16
N SER A 55 -30.04 -20.51 -27.36
CA SER A 55 -29.15 -19.34 -27.31
C SER A 55 -27.85 -19.64 -28.05
N LYS A 56 -27.78 -19.35 -29.35
CA LYS A 56 -26.57 -19.52 -30.18
C LYS A 56 -25.67 -18.27 -30.23
N ASN A 57 -25.87 -17.31 -29.33
CA ASN A 57 -25.05 -16.08 -29.26
C ASN A 57 -24.38 -15.82 -27.90
N SER A 58 -24.53 -16.69 -26.89
CA SER A 58 -24.01 -16.47 -25.53
C SER A 58 -22.60 -17.02 -25.27
N ASP A 59 -22.17 -18.06 -25.97
CA ASP A 59 -20.92 -18.76 -25.63
C ASP A 59 -19.65 -17.95 -25.97
N LEU A 60 -19.72 -17.11 -27.01
CA LEU A 60 -18.66 -16.15 -27.37
C LEU A 60 -18.51 -15.04 -26.31
N ASP A 61 -19.61 -14.67 -25.65
CA ASP A 61 -19.63 -13.67 -24.58
C ASP A 61 -19.06 -14.25 -23.27
N ILE A 62 -19.39 -15.51 -22.95
CA ILE A 62 -18.85 -16.22 -21.77
C ILE A 62 -17.33 -16.38 -21.86
N MET A 63 -16.78 -16.82 -23.00
CA MET A 63 -15.32 -16.92 -23.17
C MET A 63 -14.63 -15.55 -23.06
N GLN A 64 -15.25 -14.48 -23.56
CA GLN A 64 -14.72 -13.12 -23.41
C GLN A 64 -14.75 -12.65 -21.96
N GLN A 65 -15.81 -12.97 -21.21
CA GLN A 65 -15.94 -12.66 -19.79
C GLN A 65 -14.91 -13.44 -18.94
N PHE A 66 -14.67 -14.73 -19.23
CA PHE A 66 -13.59 -15.50 -18.60
C PHE A 66 -12.20 -14.93 -18.90
N LYS A 67 -11.97 -14.47 -20.14
CA LYS A 67 -10.71 -13.82 -20.52
C LYS A 67 -10.52 -12.50 -19.76
N GLN A 68 -11.57 -11.70 -19.62
CA GLN A 68 -11.54 -10.46 -18.84
C GLN A 68 -11.30 -10.74 -17.34
N LEU A 69 -11.94 -11.77 -16.79
CA LEU A 69 -11.75 -12.18 -15.40
C LEU A 69 -10.32 -12.65 -15.14
N THR A 70 -9.75 -13.45 -16.04
CA THR A 70 -8.36 -13.91 -15.93
C THR A 70 -7.42 -12.72 -15.96
N LYS A 71 -7.58 -11.81 -16.93
CA LYS A 71 -6.77 -10.60 -17.03
C LYS A 71 -6.84 -9.72 -15.78
N LEU A 72 -8.05 -9.50 -15.22
CA LEU A 72 -8.22 -8.72 -13.99
C LEU A 72 -7.55 -9.39 -12.78
N LYS A 73 -7.58 -10.72 -12.70
CA LYS A 73 -6.87 -11.45 -11.63
C LYS A 73 -5.37 -11.30 -11.76
N ASP A 74 -4.84 -11.47 -12.96
CA ASP A 74 -3.41 -11.30 -13.24
C ASP A 74 -2.95 -9.88 -12.87
N GLU A 75 -3.69 -8.85 -13.29
CA GLU A 75 -3.39 -7.44 -12.95
C GLU A 75 -3.44 -7.18 -11.43
N ILE A 76 -4.39 -7.79 -10.71
CA ILE A 76 -4.45 -7.70 -9.24
C ILE A 76 -3.23 -8.34 -8.60
N ASP A 77 -2.81 -9.50 -9.07
CA ASP A 77 -1.66 -10.21 -8.50
C ASP A 77 -0.34 -9.48 -8.79
N ASP A 78 -0.17 -8.95 -10.00
CA ASP A 78 0.94 -8.06 -10.36
C ASP A 78 1.03 -6.82 -9.44
N LEU A 79 -0.12 -6.20 -9.12
CA LEU A 79 -0.17 -5.06 -8.21
C LEU A 79 0.21 -5.44 -6.77
N LYS A 80 -0.18 -6.62 -6.30
CA LYS A 80 0.23 -7.10 -4.98
C LYS A 80 1.73 -7.31 -4.92
N GLU A 81 2.32 -7.91 -5.95
CA GLU A 81 3.77 -8.11 -6.01
C GLU A 81 4.52 -6.76 -5.97
N LYS A 82 4.09 -5.79 -6.80
CA LYS A 82 4.65 -4.42 -6.77
C LYS A 82 4.50 -3.73 -5.41
N ALA A 83 3.37 -3.91 -4.75
CA ALA A 83 3.15 -3.37 -3.41
C ALA A 83 4.14 -3.97 -2.41
N VAL A 84 4.32 -5.30 -2.42
CA VAL A 84 5.28 -6.01 -1.55
C VAL A 84 6.71 -5.57 -1.83
N GLU A 85 7.13 -5.45 -3.09
CA GLU A 85 8.47 -4.96 -3.44
C GLU A 85 8.71 -3.53 -2.97
N CYS A 86 7.69 -2.67 -3.09
CA CYS A 86 7.74 -1.30 -2.59
C CYS A 86 7.86 -1.27 -1.05
N GLU A 87 7.08 -2.09 -0.35
CA GLU A 87 7.16 -2.25 1.11
C GLU A 87 8.53 -2.73 1.55
N LEU A 88 9.08 -3.77 0.92
CA LEU A 88 10.42 -4.29 1.21
C LEU A 88 11.50 -3.21 1.00
N THR A 89 11.38 -2.42 -0.06
CA THR A 89 12.30 -1.31 -0.34
C THR A 89 12.24 -0.26 0.77
N VAL A 90 11.04 0.18 1.15
CA VAL A 90 10.86 1.15 2.23
C VAL A 90 11.38 0.60 3.56
N ILE A 91 11.09 -0.66 3.88
CA ILE A 91 11.59 -1.31 5.10
C ILE A 91 13.13 -1.28 5.12
N ARG A 92 13.80 -1.70 4.04
CA ARG A 92 15.27 -1.68 3.93
C ARG A 92 15.82 -0.27 4.17
N GLU A 93 15.17 0.75 3.64
CA GLU A 93 15.56 2.14 3.82
C GLU A 93 15.34 2.67 5.23
N ILE A 94 14.27 2.24 5.91
CA ILE A 94 14.09 2.51 7.34
C ILE A 94 15.25 1.89 8.12
N TYR A 95 15.71 0.69 7.75
CA TYR A 95 16.84 0.03 8.42
C TYR A 95 18.20 0.74 8.24
N ASN A 96 18.35 1.63 7.25
CA ASN A 96 19.54 2.48 7.10
C ASN A 96 19.65 3.56 8.20
N ILE A 97 18.59 3.81 8.96
CA ILE A 97 18.60 4.74 10.09
C ILE A 97 19.20 4.03 11.30
N ASN A 98 20.27 4.57 11.89
CA ASN A 98 20.99 3.93 12.99
C ASN A 98 20.19 3.86 14.30
N GLU A 99 19.40 4.89 14.59
CA GLU A 99 18.67 5.02 15.85
C GLU A 99 17.41 4.13 15.88
N PRO A 100 17.34 3.13 16.79
CA PRO A 100 16.21 2.20 16.84
C PRO A 100 14.86 2.89 17.07
N LYS A 101 14.82 3.95 17.88
CA LYS A 101 13.59 4.71 18.16
C LYS A 101 13.00 5.37 16.91
N TYR A 102 13.84 5.78 15.96
CA TYR A 102 13.38 6.39 14.70
C TYR A 102 12.91 5.33 13.71
N ARG A 103 13.58 4.17 13.67
CA ARG A 103 13.09 3.02 12.92
C ARG A 103 11.71 2.56 13.41
N ALA A 104 11.59 2.36 14.72
CA ALA A 104 10.35 1.91 15.34
C ALA A 104 9.17 2.84 15.02
N ILE A 105 9.35 4.16 15.15
CA ILE A 105 8.24 5.08 14.89
C ILE A 105 7.85 5.13 13.41
N LEU A 106 8.80 4.99 12.48
CA LEU A 106 8.51 4.94 11.05
C LEU A 106 7.77 3.65 10.68
N ILE A 107 8.17 2.52 11.26
CA ILE A 107 7.48 1.23 11.08
C ILE A 107 6.04 1.33 11.59
N GLU A 108 5.84 1.83 12.81
CA GLU A 108 4.50 1.98 13.36
C GLU A 108 3.62 2.92 12.54
N ARG A 109 4.19 4.04 12.09
CA ARG A 109 3.43 5.04 11.33
C ARG A 109 3.09 4.58 9.92
N TYR A 110 4.04 3.97 9.22
CA TYR A 110 3.95 3.77 7.77
C TYR A 110 3.74 2.33 7.37
N MET A 111 4.41 1.37 8.01
CA MET A 111 4.24 -0.05 7.70
C MET A 111 2.98 -0.59 8.38
N ASN A 112 2.81 -0.31 9.67
CA ASN A 112 1.62 -0.71 10.42
C ASN A 112 0.44 0.26 10.22
N ARG A 113 0.66 1.38 9.51
CA ARG A 113 -0.34 2.43 9.20
C ARG A 113 -1.08 2.98 10.42
N ARG A 114 -0.45 2.98 11.60
CA ARG A 114 -1.07 3.50 12.81
C ARG A 114 -1.10 5.02 12.79
N ASP A 115 -2.17 5.60 13.33
CA ASP A 115 -2.18 7.01 13.67
C ASP A 115 -1.38 7.29 14.96
N ILE A 116 -1.10 8.57 15.24
CA ILE A 116 -0.33 8.99 16.40
C ILE A 116 -0.96 8.52 17.73
N TYR A 117 -2.29 8.47 17.79
CA TYR A 117 -3.00 8.04 18.99
C TYR A 117 -2.88 6.53 19.18
N ALA A 118 -3.07 5.73 18.13
CA ALA A 118 -2.88 4.29 18.15
C ALA A 118 -1.45 3.92 18.57
N ILE A 119 -0.44 4.65 18.09
CA ILE A 119 0.96 4.46 18.54
C ILE A 119 1.10 4.78 20.04
N SER A 120 0.47 5.86 20.51
CA SER A 120 0.48 6.23 21.94
C SER A 120 -0.11 5.13 22.81
N VAL A 121 -1.20 4.50 22.36
CA VAL A 121 -1.83 3.38 23.05
C VAL A 121 -0.89 2.19 23.12
N VAL A 122 -0.30 1.75 22.00
CA VAL A 122 0.67 0.65 21.96
C VAL A 122 1.85 0.91 22.90
N TYR A 123 2.45 2.10 22.85
CA TYR A 123 3.59 2.43 23.72
C TYR A 123 3.20 2.42 25.20
N ARG A 124 1.96 2.79 25.53
CA ARG A 124 1.44 2.71 26.89
C ARG A 124 1.25 1.26 27.34
N GLU A 125 0.66 0.43 26.49
CA GLU A 125 0.45 -1.00 26.75
C GLU A 125 1.78 -1.74 26.97
N LEU A 126 2.83 -1.36 26.23
CA LEU A 126 4.19 -1.88 26.40
C LEU A 126 4.95 -1.31 27.60
N GLY A 127 4.31 -0.47 28.43
CA GLY A 127 4.93 0.11 29.63
C GLY A 127 6.01 1.16 29.34
N MET A 128 6.05 1.73 28.13
CA MET A 128 7.04 2.75 27.79
C MET A 128 6.72 4.08 28.49
N GLN A 129 7.71 4.66 29.16
CA GLN A 129 7.56 5.95 29.83
C GLN A 129 7.21 7.10 28.86
N ASN A 130 7.72 7.03 27.63
CA ASN A 130 7.52 8.05 26.60
C ASN A 130 6.39 7.67 25.63
N ASN A 131 5.14 7.72 26.09
CA ASN A 131 3.97 7.33 25.30
C ASN A 131 3.04 8.48 24.91
N SER A 132 3.36 9.74 25.26
CA SER A 132 2.49 10.88 24.89
C SER A 132 2.48 11.16 23.39
N THR A 133 1.33 11.61 22.87
CA THR A 133 1.18 11.99 21.46
C THR A 133 2.14 13.11 21.04
N ASN A 134 2.43 14.06 21.94
CA ASN A 134 3.40 15.14 21.69
C ASN A 134 4.84 14.63 21.58
N TYR A 135 5.21 13.65 22.41
CA TYR A 135 6.50 12.98 22.28
C TYR A 135 6.59 12.26 20.94
N ILE A 136 5.59 11.45 20.61
CA ILE A 136 5.53 10.67 19.37
C ILE A 136 5.64 11.57 18.13
N LYS A 137 4.88 12.67 18.06
CA LYS A 137 4.97 13.66 16.97
C LYS A 137 6.38 14.21 16.80
N ARG A 138 7.06 14.51 17.90
CA ARG A 138 8.43 15.07 17.89
C ARG A 138 9.45 14.04 17.38
N VAL A 139 9.31 12.78 17.81
CA VAL A 139 10.17 11.69 17.37
C VAL A 139 9.93 11.39 15.89
N LEU A 140 8.67 11.32 15.46
CA LEU A 140 8.31 11.09 14.05
C LEU A 140 8.90 12.17 13.13
N ARG A 141 8.75 13.46 13.45
CA ARG A 141 9.32 14.55 12.64
C ARG A 141 10.83 14.41 12.45
N LYS A 142 11.55 14.06 13.52
CA LYS A 142 13.01 13.83 13.45
C LYS A 142 13.34 12.57 12.65
N ALA A 143 12.54 11.52 12.78
CA ALA A 143 12.72 10.28 12.03
C ALA A 143 12.52 10.51 10.52
N GLU A 144 11.50 11.28 10.12
CA GLU A 144 11.25 11.66 8.74
C GLU A 144 12.38 12.52 8.17
N GLU A 145 12.85 13.52 8.91
CA GLU A 145 14.03 14.31 8.51
C GLU A 145 15.26 13.42 8.27
N LEU A 146 15.49 12.47 9.18
CA LEU A 146 16.65 11.58 9.07
C LEU A 146 16.51 10.56 7.94
N PHE A 147 15.30 10.06 7.69
CA PHE A 147 15.00 9.21 6.54
C PHE A 147 15.37 9.92 5.24
N TYR A 148 14.95 11.18 5.09
CA TYR A 148 15.32 11.99 3.93
C TYR A 148 16.85 12.09 3.78
N GLU A 149 17.56 12.47 4.85
CA GLU A 149 19.01 12.67 4.80
C GLU A 149 19.77 11.38 4.45
N LYS A 150 19.30 10.23 4.93
CA LYS A 150 19.96 8.94 4.71
C LYS A 150 19.63 8.31 3.37
N ASN A 151 18.38 8.44 2.93
CA ASN A 151 17.88 7.67 1.79
C ASN A 151 17.60 8.52 0.55
N LEU A 152 17.12 9.76 0.71
CA LEU A 152 16.54 10.52 -0.41
C LEU A 152 17.43 11.68 -0.89
N LYS A 153 18.25 12.27 -0.02
CA LYS A 153 19.05 13.48 -0.33
C LYS A 153 19.88 13.38 -1.61
N ASN A 154 20.45 12.22 -1.88
CA ASN A 154 21.35 12.00 -3.01
C ASN A 154 20.67 11.35 -4.22
N ARG A 155 19.37 11.05 -4.16
CA ARG A 155 18.68 10.31 -5.22
C ARG A 155 18.29 11.14 -6.44
N GLY A 156 18.62 12.43 -6.45
CA GLY A 156 18.09 13.35 -7.44
C GLY A 156 16.59 13.50 -7.28
N VAL A 157 16.05 14.66 -7.64
CA VAL A 157 14.60 14.92 -7.58
C VAL A 157 13.92 14.21 -8.75
N HIS A 158 13.91 12.88 -8.74
CA HIS A 158 13.10 12.04 -9.62
C HIS A 158 12.30 11.08 -8.74
N LEU A 159 11.41 11.67 -7.96
CA LEU A 159 10.20 10.98 -7.49
C LEU A 159 9.18 11.12 -8.62
N THR A 160 9.42 10.40 -9.72
CA THR A 160 8.42 10.16 -10.78
C THR A 160 7.63 8.93 -10.44
#